data_AF-A0A4Q5XYI0-F1
#
_entry.id   AF-A0A4Q5XYI0-F1
#
_cell.length_a   1.000
_cell.length_b   1.000
_cell.length_c   1.000
_cell.angle_alpha   90.00
_cell.angle_beta   90.00
_cell.angle_gamma   90.00
#
_symmetry.space_group_name_H-M   'P 1'
#
loop_
_entity.id
_entity.type
_entity.pdbx_description
1 polymer ?
#
loop_
_entity_poly.entity_id
_entity_poly.type
_entity_poly.pdbx_seq_one_letter_code
_entity_poly.pdbx_strand_id
1 'polypeptide(L)'
;MSALAKPNYVAVYENALQSFNEIEDFMGEVAEMFTHLADALTSTPDKIDLAPGDTPDLEILSMTDHDWPSFARLASLLKQWRAARDTLLSVWALLSENERNSASPLPPFGAHDATRPLV
;
A
#
# COMPACT_ATOMS: atom_id res chain seq x y z
N MET A 1 26.40 34.08 15.66
CA MET A 1 26.37 33.25 14.43
C MET A 1 25.70 31.94 14.80
N SER A 2 24.41 31.79 14.49
CA SER A 2 23.67 30.56 14.82
C SER A 2 24.23 29.40 14.00
N ALA A 3 24.69 28.36 14.69
CA ALA A 3 24.94 27.07 14.06
C ALA A 3 23.64 26.62 13.41
N LEU A 4 23.63 26.48 12.08
CA LEU A 4 22.57 25.81 11.35
C LEU A 4 22.44 24.41 11.96
N ALA A 5 21.40 24.20 12.76
CA ALA A 5 21.09 22.89 13.32
C ALA A 5 21.01 21.92 12.14
N LYS A 6 21.80 20.82 12.18
CA LYS A 6 21.69 19.77 11.17
C LYS A 6 20.21 19.37 11.07
N PRO A 7 19.65 19.23 9.85
CA PRO A 7 18.32 18.68 9.69
C PRO A 7 18.23 17.35 10.43
N ASN A 8 17.16 17.14 11.20
CA ASN A 8 16.92 15.85 11.84
C ASN A 8 16.48 14.84 10.76
N TYR A 9 17.45 14.22 10.09
CA TYR A 9 17.20 13.27 9.02
C TYR A 9 16.45 12.02 9.50
N VAL A 10 16.58 11.65 10.78
CA VAL A 10 15.79 10.56 11.38
C VAL A 10 14.31 10.92 11.38
N ALA A 11 13.93 12.13 11.82
CA ALA A 11 12.53 12.55 11.77
C ALA A 11 11.99 12.64 10.33
N VAL A 12 12.82 13.07 9.37
CA VAL A 12 12.44 13.07 7.95
C VAL A 12 12.23 11.65 7.43
N TYR A 13 13.08 10.70 7.85
CA TYR A 13 12.95 9.29 7.50
C TYR A 13 11.69 8.68 8.09
N GLU A 14 11.41 8.86 9.37
CA GLU A 14 10.21 8.31 10.02
C GLU A 14 8.92 8.85 9.39
N ASN A 15 8.88 10.14 9.05
CA ASN A 15 7.76 10.70 8.31
C ASN A 15 7.60 10.07 6.92
N ALA A 16 8.71 9.89 6.18
CA ALA A 16 8.69 9.23 4.88
C ALA A 16 8.25 7.76 4.99
N LEU A 17 8.66 7.07 6.06
CA LEU A 17 8.30 5.69 6.35
C LEU A 17 6.79 5.58 6.67
N GLN A 18 6.26 6.48 7.49
CA GLN A 18 4.83 6.53 7.77
C GLN A 18 4.02 6.70 6.48
N SER A 19 4.37 7.69 5.64
CA SER A 19 3.68 7.91 4.37
C SER A 19 3.82 6.72 3.40
N PHE A 20 4.94 6.00 3.43
CA PHE A 20 5.11 4.78 2.66
C PHE A 20 4.17 3.68 3.15
N ASN A 21 4.09 3.47 4.47
CA ASN A 21 3.23 2.45 5.08
C ASN A 21 1.73 2.71 4.78
N GLU A 22 1.28 3.97 4.83
CA GLU A 22 -0.11 4.32 4.46
C GLU A 22 -0.46 3.91 3.02
N ILE A 23 0.49 4.03 2.09
CA ILE A 23 0.31 3.59 0.70
C ILE A 23 0.30 2.06 0.60
N GLU A 24 1.17 1.38 1.35
CA GLU A 24 1.18 -0.09 1.39
C GLU A 24 -0.10 -0.67 1.99
N ASP A 25 -0.61 -0.08 3.07
CA ASP A 25 -1.87 -0.50 3.70
C ASP A 25 -3.03 -0.41 2.70
N PHE A 26 -3.14 0.73 1.99
CA PHE A 26 -4.15 0.90 0.95
C PHE A 26 -3.99 -0.10 -0.22
N MET A 27 -2.76 -0.42 -0.62
CA MET A 27 -2.52 -1.47 -1.61
C MET A 27 -2.92 -2.85 -1.10
N GLY A 28 -2.74 -3.11 0.21
CA GLY A 28 -3.17 -4.33 0.89
C GLY A 28 -4.68 -4.49 0.90
N GLU A 29 -5.42 -3.43 1.26
CA GLU A 29 -6.89 -3.41 1.23
C GLU A 29 -7.45 -3.71 -0.17
N VAL A 30 -6.84 -3.13 -1.21
CA VAL A 30 -7.23 -3.39 -2.61
C VAL A 30 -6.95 -4.85 -3.00
N ALA A 31 -5.82 -5.41 -2.57
CA ALA A 31 -5.49 -6.81 -2.83
C ALA A 31 -6.47 -7.77 -2.12
N GLU A 32 -6.78 -7.50 -0.85
CA GLU A 32 -7.73 -8.27 -0.06
C GLU A 32 -9.14 -8.24 -0.69
N MET A 33 -9.59 -7.07 -1.14
CA MET A 33 -10.85 -6.92 -1.88
C MET A 33 -10.88 -7.79 -3.14
N PHE A 34 -9.79 -7.84 -3.92
CA PHE A 34 -9.71 -8.72 -5.09
C PHE A 34 -9.74 -10.21 -4.72
N THR A 35 -9.11 -10.60 -3.61
CA THR A 35 -9.15 -11.98 -3.11
C THR A 35 -10.57 -12.37 -2.71
N HIS A 36 -11.26 -11.56 -1.91
CA HIS A 36 -12.63 -11.87 -1.49
C HIS A 36 -13.59 -11.93 -2.69
N LEU A 37 -13.41 -11.07 -3.70
CA LEU A 37 -14.20 -11.16 -4.91
C LEU A 37 -13.91 -12.43 -5.70
N ALA A 38 -12.64 -12.81 -5.86
CA ALA A 38 -12.26 -14.04 -6.53
C ALA A 38 -12.86 -15.28 -5.82
N ASP A 39 -12.82 -15.29 -4.49
CA ASP A 39 -13.43 -16.34 -3.67
C ASP A 39 -14.95 -16.36 -3.80
N ALA A 40 -15.61 -15.19 -3.83
CA ALA A 40 -17.05 -15.11 -4.03
C ALA A 40 -17.46 -15.62 -5.42
N LEU A 41 -16.73 -15.24 -6.48
CA LEU A 41 -16.98 -15.66 -7.87
C LEU A 41 -16.84 -17.17 -8.05
N THR A 42 -15.94 -17.79 -7.30
CA THR A 42 -15.69 -19.24 -7.38
C THR A 42 -16.63 -20.06 -6.50
N SER A 43 -17.01 -19.55 -5.33
CA SER A 43 -17.81 -20.29 -4.35
C SER A 43 -19.32 -20.10 -4.50
N THR A 44 -19.79 -18.90 -4.86
CA THR A 44 -21.21 -18.57 -4.99
C THR A 44 -21.49 -17.58 -6.13
N PRO A 45 -21.26 -17.98 -7.40
CA PRO A 45 -21.43 -17.08 -8.55
C PRO A 45 -22.87 -16.56 -8.70
N ASP A 46 -23.87 -17.38 -8.38
CA ASP A 46 -25.29 -17.01 -8.50
C ASP A 46 -25.75 -15.95 -7.48
N LYS A 47 -24.91 -15.62 -6.49
CA LYS A 47 -25.17 -14.60 -5.47
C LYS A 47 -24.51 -13.26 -5.79
N ILE A 48 -23.76 -13.17 -6.89
CA ILE A 48 -23.07 -11.94 -7.28
C ILE A 48 -23.89 -11.28 -8.37
N ASP A 49 -24.55 -10.18 -8.01
CA ASP A 49 -25.21 -9.32 -8.98
C ASP A 49 -24.24 -8.21 -9.42
N LEU A 50 -23.83 -8.25 -10.69
CA LEU A 50 -22.99 -7.24 -11.34
C LEU A 50 -23.80 -6.34 -12.28
N ALA A 51 -25.13 -6.45 -12.28
CA ALA A 51 -25.98 -5.65 -13.16
C ALA A 51 -26.01 -4.18 -12.70
N PRO A 52 -25.77 -3.21 -13.60
CA PRO A 52 -25.79 -1.80 -13.23
C PRO A 52 -27.22 -1.36 -12.90
N GLY A 53 -27.48 -1.07 -11.62
CA GLY A 53 -28.73 -0.48 -11.14
C GLY A 53 -29.50 -1.32 -10.13
N ASP A 54 -29.15 -2.59 -9.95
CA ASP A 54 -29.65 -3.39 -8.84
C ASP A 54 -28.74 -3.20 -7.62
N THR A 55 -29.36 -3.14 -6.43
CA THR A 55 -28.58 -3.02 -5.18
C THR A 55 -27.97 -4.39 -4.95
N PRO A 56 -26.64 -4.55 -4.98
CA PRO A 56 -26.04 -5.86 -4.81
C PRO A 56 -26.50 -6.43 -3.46
N ASP A 57 -27.30 -7.50 -3.49
CA ASP A 57 -27.70 -8.24 -2.29
C ASP A 57 -26.54 -9.17 -1.86
N LEU A 58 -25.40 -8.53 -1.67
CA LEU A 58 -24.23 -9.12 -1.09
C LEU A 58 -24.25 -8.67 0.37
N GLU A 59 -24.88 -9.47 1.24
CA GLU A 59 -24.70 -9.38 2.71
C GLU A 59 -23.20 -9.39 3.12
N ILE A 60 -22.30 -9.70 2.17
CA ILE A 60 -20.87 -9.89 2.37
C ILE A 60 -20.01 -8.83 1.63
N LEU A 61 -20.50 -8.14 0.58
CA LEU A 61 -19.71 -7.19 -0.23
C LEU A 61 -20.60 -6.24 -1.05
N SER A 62 -21.04 -5.12 -0.48
CA SER A 62 -21.70 -4.05 -1.26
C SER A 62 -20.68 -3.31 -2.13
N MET A 63 -20.24 -3.91 -3.24
CA MET A 63 -19.42 -3.22 -4.24
C MET A 63 -20.33 -2.55 -5.26
N THR A 64 -20.31 -1.22 -5.29
CA THR A 64 -20.86 -0.44 -6.40
C THR A 64 -19.78 -0.26 -7.48
N ASP A 65 -20.15 0.08 -8.72
CA ASP A 65 -19.19 0.39 -9.81
C ASP A 65 -18.12 1.44 -9.42
N HIS A 66 -18.43 2.29 -8.44
CA HIS A 66 -17.51 3.29 -7.90
C HIS A 66 -16.38 2.67 -7.04
N ASP A 67 -16.63 1.52 -6.44
CA ASP A 67 -15.70 0.81 -5.55
C ASP A 67 -14.70 -0.03 -6.34
N TRP A 68 -14.99 -0.29 -7.63
CA TRP A 68 -14.04 -0.93 -8.52
C TRP A 68 -12.88 0.04 -8.84
N PRO A 69 -11.64 -0.29 -8.46
CA PRO A 69 -10.52 0.56 -8.80
C PRO A 69 -10.29 0.48 -10.31
N SER A 70 -10.50 1.60 -11.01
CA SER A 70 -10.19 1.69 -12.42
C SER A 70 -8.70 1.37 -12.66
N PHE A 71 -8.38 0.84 -13.84
CA PHE A 71 -6.98 0.56 -14.20
C PHE A 71 -6.10 1.82 -14.09
N ALA A 72 -6.67 2.99 -14.37
CA ALA A 72 -6.01 4.28 -14.17
C ALA A 72 -5.70 4.56 -12.69
N ARG A 73 -6.62 4.22 -11.77
CA ARG A 73 -6.42 4.34 -10.32
C ARG A 73 -5.32 3.40 -9.83
N LEU A 74 -5.31 2.14 -10.29
CA LEU A 74 -4.26 1.17 -9.97
C LEU A 74 -2.88 1.63 -10.48
N ALA A 75 -2.82 2.12 -11.72
CA ALA A 75 -1.58 2.65 -12.29
C ALA A 75 -1.06 3.88 -11.52
N SER A 76 -1.97 4.76 -11.10
CA SER A 76 -1.63 5.91 -10.24
C SER A 76 -1.08 5.47 -8.89
N LEU A 77 -1.74 4.49 -8.25
CA LEU A 77 -1.32 3.97 -6.95
C LEU A 77 0.07 3.32 -7.01
N LEU A 78 0.32 2.50 -8.04
CA LEU A 78 1.64 1.89 -8.26
C LEU A 78 2.72 2.95 -8.49
N LYS A 79 2.40 4.04 -9.19
CA LYS A 79 3.32 5.17 -9.38
C LYS A 79 3.62 5.87 -8.06
N GLN A 80 2.62 6.08 -7.22
CA GLN A 80 2.78 6.67 -5.88
C GLN A 80 3.64 5.80 -4.98
N TRP A 81 3.38 4.49 -4.93
CA TRP A 81 4.20 3.55 -4.17
C TRP A 81 5.67 3.57 -4.61
N ARG A 82 5.94 3.55 -5.92
CA ARG A 82 7.32 3.64 -6.45
C ARG A 82 8.00 4.95 -6.04
N ALA A 83 7.30 6.07 -6.14
CA ALA A 83 7.83 7.37 -5.74
C ALA A 83 8.14 7.41 -4.23
N ALA A 84 7.22 6.94 -3.39
CA ALA A 84 7.39 6.88 -1.94
C ALA A 84 8.56 5.98 -1.54
N ARG A 85 8.69 4.80 -2.17
CA ARG A 85 9.83 3.89 -2.00
C ARG A 85 11.15 4.59 -2.33
N ASP A 86 11.23 5.23 -3.49
CA ASP A 86 12.46 5.87 -3.95
C ASP A 86 12.84 7.07 -3.04
N THR A 87 11.85 7.81 -2.54
CA THR A 87 12.04 8.84 -1.51
C THR A 87 12.57 8.23 -0.21
N LEU A 88 11.95 7.15 0.29
CA LEU A 88 12.35 6.49 1.53
C LEU A 88 13.79 5.96 1.45
N LEU A 89 14.14 5.32 0.34
CA LEU A 89 15.50 4.86 0.06
C LEU A 89 16.51 6.02 0.01
N SER A 90 16.13 7.14 -0.61
CA SER A 90 16.98 8.32 -0.70
C SER A 90 17.24 8.93 0.68
N VAL A 91 16.22 9.02 1.54
CA VAL A 91 16.38 9.56 2.90
C VAL A 91 17.15 8.57 3.78
N TRP A 92 16.90 7.27 3.68
CA TRP A 92 17.66 6.25 4.39
C TRP A 92 19.16 6.29 4.05
N ALA A 93 19.50 6.56 2.78
CA ALA A 93 20.88 6.71 2.33
C ALA A 93 21.59 7.92 2.98
N LEU A 94 20.85 8.95 3.42
CA LEU A 94 21.37 10.13 4.10
C LEU A 94 21.62 9.91 5.59
N LEU A 95 21.00 8.89 6.20
CA LEU A 95 21.24 8.53 7.60
C LEU A 95 22.63 7.92 7.80
N SER A 96 23.31 8.36 8.85
CA SER A 96 24.53 7.70 9.34
C SER A 96 24.22 6.34 9.97
N GLU A 97 25.24 5.50 10.14
CA GLU A 97 25.10 4.17 10.75
C GLU A 97 24.51 4.22 12.17
N ASN A 98 24.92 5.20 12.98
CA ASN A 98 24.37 5.42 14.31
C ASN A 98 22.89 5.83 14.28
N GLU A 99 22.49 6.64 13.30
CA GLU A 99 21.09 7.06 13.13
C GLU A 99 20.22 5.90 12.65
N ARG A 100 20.72 5.05 11.74
CA ARG A 100 20.02 3.84 11.28
C ARG A 100 19.79 2.83 12.40
N ASN A 101 20.72 2.71 13.35
CA ASN A 101 20.56 1.84 14.51
C ASN A 101 19.47 2.33 15.49
N SER A 102 19.14 3.62 15.44
CA SER A 102 18.09 4.23 16.27
C SER A 102 16.74 4.40 15.56
N ALA A 103 16.73 4.35 14.23
CA ALA A 103 15.54 4.52 13.41
C ALA A 103 14.82 3.17 13.18
N SER A 104 13.56 3.24 12.76
CA SER A 104 12.79 2.08 12.32
C SER A 104 13.50 1.40 11.13
N PRO A 105 13.56 0.06 11.08
CA PRO A 105 14.25 -0.64 10.01
C PRO A 105 13.60 -0.37 8.65
N LEU A 106 14.42 -0.36 7.60
CA LEU A 106 13.95 -0.23 6.23
C LEU A 106 13.02 -1.42 5.89
N PRO A 107 11.81 -1.17 5.36
CA PRO A 107 10.88 -2.25 5.03
C PRO A 107 11.43 -3.11 3.88
N PRO A 108 11.11 -4.42 3.86
CA PRO A 108 11.47 -5.29 2.76
C PRO A 108 10.63 -4.90 1.54
N PHE A 109 11.17 -4.09 0.62
CA PHE A 109 10.48 -3.52 -0.55
C PHE A 109 10.02 -4.56 -1.60
N GLY A 110 9.19 -5.52 -1.21
CA GLY A 110 8.81 -6.65 -2.05
C GLY A 110 9.94 -7.68 -2.24
N ALA A 111 10.97 -7.67 -1.40
CA ALA A 111 11.90 -8.78 -1.33
C ALA A 111 11.12 -10.01 -0.84
N HIS A 112 10.93 -10.99 -1.73
CA HIS A 112 10.18 -12.24 -1.55
C HIS A 112 9.84 -12.55 -0.09
N ASP A 113 8.62 -12.17 0.31
CA ASP A 113 8.00 -12.82 1.44
C ASP A 113 7.72 -14.26 1.00
N ALA A 114 8.60 -15.17 1.39
CA ALA A 114 8.47 -16.60 1.09
C ALA A 114 7.20 -17.22 1.70
N THR A 115 6.50 -16.48 2.58
CA THR A 115 5.22 -16.89 3.16
C THR A 115 4.01 -16.38 2.37
N ARG A 116 4.20 -15.46 1.41
CA ARG A 116 3.12 -15.09 0.49
C ARG A 116 2.86 -16.25 -0.47
N PRO A 117 1.64 -16.80 -0.53
CA PRO A 117 1.32 -17.82 -1.50
C PRO A 117 1.54 -17.27 -2.91
N LEU A 118 2.35 -17.98 -3.69
CA LEU A 118 2.44 -17.78 -5.13
C LEU A 118 1.08 -18.22 -5.71
N VAL A 119 0.28 -17.25 -6.13
CA VAL A 119 -0.92 -17.49 -6.93
C VAL A 119 -0.52 -17.74 -8.37
#